data_AF-A0AAN9AJY1-F1
#
_entry.id   AF-A0AAN9AJY1-F1
#
_cell.length_a   1.000
_cell.length_b   1.000
_cell.length_c   1.000
_cell.angle_alpha   90.00
_cell.angle_beta   90.00
_cell.angle_gamma   90.00
#
_symmetry.space_group_name_H-M   'P 1'
#
loop_
_entity.id
_entity.type
_entity.pdbx_description
1 polymer ?
#
loop_
_entity_poly.entity_id
_entity_poly.type
_entity_poly.pdbx_seq_one_letter_code
_entity_poly.pdbx_strand_id
1 'polypeptide(L)'
;MLYKAKTWQFIKGENIVLSNENRTAEKARGHTAIVLSSSPMEENMLYEVQIDTTKGKSSDFFPCGVVKSPPYTLKIPITALDGWTDAVVFSYTVFQLGSEKDHGIADRLRNLKEGTRVGFVRDAGGCIHLYIDGGKQGIYARNVPKDCYVFFELLHIYQQVTALPMTVAKKALRKW
;
A
#
# COMPACT_ATOMS: atom_id res chain seq x y z
N MET A 1 -7.28 31.73 -0.13
CA MET A 1 -7.73 30.48 0.51
C MET A 1 -6.64 29.43 0.33
N LEU A 2 -6.04 28.95 1.42
CA LEU A 2 -5.11 27.82 1.36
C LEU A 2 -5.93 26.55 1.17
N TYR A 3 -5.83 25.90 0.01
CA TYR A 3 -6.40 24.57 -0.18
C TYR A 3 -5.66 23.60 0.74
N LYS A 4 -6.33 23.11 1.79
CA LYS A 4 -5.77 22.06 2.64
C LYS A 4 -5.70 20.78 1.81
N ALA A 5 -4.50 20.23 1.65
CA ALA A 5 -4.31 18.97 0.94
C ALA A 5 -5.15 17.87 1.61
N LYS A 6 -5.83 17.06 0.81
CA LYS A 6 -6.68 15.98 1.32
C LYS A 6 -5.78 14.89 1.90
N THR A 7 -6.03 14.46 3.12
CA THR A 7 -5.25 13.42 3.80
C THR A 7 -6.08 12.15 3.97
N TRP A 8 -5.39 11.05 4.27
CA TRP A 8 -6.00 9.77 4.60
C TRP A 8 -5.30 9.21 5.85
N GLN A 9 -5.97 8.32 6.58
CA GLN A 9 -5.51 7.81 7.86
C GLN A 9 -5.41 6.29 7.82
N PHE A 10 -4.57 5.75 8.71
CA PHE A 10 -4.45 4.34 8.95
C PHE A 10 -5.49 3.83 9.93
N ILE A 11 -5.89 2.59 9.72
CA ILE A 11 -6.33 1.65 10.75
C ILE A 11 -5.29 0.52 10.84
N LYS A 12 -5.14 -0.08 12.02
CA LYS A 12 -3.94 -0.83 12.38
C LYS A 12 -4.22 -2.24 12.91
N GLY A 13 -3.29 -3.16 12.66
CA GLY A 13 -3.21 -4.44 13.38
C GLY A 13 -2.62 -4.32 14.80
N GLU A 14 -2.43 -5.46 15.46
CA GLU A 14 -2.04 -5.55 16.89
C GLU A 14 -0.63 -5.01 17.19
N ASN A 15 0.28 -5.00 16.21
CA ASN A 15 1.71 -4.68 16.40
C ASN A 15 2.14 -3.29 15.91
N ILE A 16 1.17 -2.42 15.62
CA ILE A 16 1.41 -1.04 15.19
C ILE A 16 1.09 -0.06 16.31
N VAL A 17 1.92 0.97 16.44
CA VAL A 17 1.62 2.23 17.13
C VAL A 17 1.37 3.30 16.07
N LEU A 18 0.25 4.04 16.23
CA LEU A 18 -0.10 5.14 15.34
C LEU A 18 0.22 6.48 15.98
N SER A 19 0.70 7.42 15.16
CA SER A 19 0.95 8.81 15.55
C SER A 19 0.57 9.75 14.39
N ASN A 20 0.81 11.06 14.55
CA ASN A 20 0.56 12.07 13.50
C ASN A 20 -0.89 12.02 12.95
N GLU A 21 -1.87 12.04 13.85
CA GLU A 21 -3.29 11.91 13.50
C GLU A 21 -3.60 10.61 12.73
N ASN A 22 -3.01 9.50 13.17
CA ASN A 22 -3.10 8.17 12.53
C ASN A 22 -2.51 8.12 11.12
N ARG A 23 -1.56 9.00 10.78
CA ARG A 23 -0.89 9.02 9.47
C ARG A 23 0.51 8.46 9.50
N THR A 24 1.07 8.20 10.67
CA THR A 24 2.37 7.54 10.80
C THR A 24 2.17 6.26 11.58
N ALA A 25 2.72 5.16 11.06
CA ALA A 25 2.61 3.83 11.61
C ALA A 25 4.00 3.27 11.90
N GLU A 26 4.22 2.87 13.14
CA GLU A 26 5.48 2.27 13.60
C GLU A 26 5.22 0.84 14.10
N LYS A 27 6.02 -0.11 13.62
CA LYS A 27 5.99 -1.51 14.08
C LYS A 27 6.67 -1.61 15.44
N ALA A 28 5.85 -1.73 16.49
CA ALA A 28 6.33 -1.74 17.87
C ALA A 28 6.97 -3.07 18.29
N ARG A 29 6.55 -4.19 17.69
CA ARG A 29 7.04 -5.54 18.03
C ARG A 29 6.80 -6.53 16.90
N GLY A 30 7.51 -7.66 16.97
CA GLY A 30 7.36 -8.77 16.02
C GLY A 30 8.01 -8.51 14.67
N HIS A 31 7.88 -9.49 13.77
CA HIS A 31 8.47 -9.42 12.44
C HIS A 31 7.56 -8.75 11.41
N THR A 32 6.25 -8.77 11.64
CA THR A 32 5.23 -8.30 10.69
C THR A 32 4.18 -7.46 11.40
N ALA A 33 3.66 -6.47 10.68
CA ALA A 33 2.55 -5.65 11.13
C ALA A 33 1.88 -4.98 9.93
N ILE A 34 0.54 -4.88 9.95
CA ILE A 34 -0.23 -4.37 8.81
C ILE A 34 -0.95 -3.08 9.20
N VAL A 35 -0.99 -2.15 8.25
CA VAL A 35 -1.89 -0.99 8.25
C VAL A 35 -2.73 -0.95 6.98
N LEU A 36 -3.94 -0.42 7.09
CA LEU A 36 -4.87 -0.19 5.97
C LEU A 36 -5.34 1.26 5.95
N SER A 37 -5.85 1.72 4.82
CA SER A 37 -6.64 2.96 4.80
C SER A 37 -7.90 2.81 5.65
N SER A 38 -8.21 3.81 6.48
CA SER A 38 -9.41 3.83 7.33
C SER A 38 -10.71 4.06 6.53
N SER A 39 -10.60 4.41 5.26
CA SER A 39 -11.71 4.67 4.34
C SER A 39 -11.45 4.01 2.98
N PRO A 40 -12.51 3.73 2.19
CA PRO A 40 -12.36 3.23 0.83
C PRO A 40 -11.48 4.14 -0.03
N MET A 41 -10.78 3.54 -0.99
CA MET A 41 -9.98 4.29 -1.95
C MET A 41 -10.89 5.12 -2.85
N GLU A 42 -10.61 6.41 -2.89
CA GLU A 42 -11.25 7.31 -3.83
C GLU A 42 -10.72 7.13 -5.25
N GLU A 43 -11.62 7.28 -6.22
CA GLU A 43 -11.31 7.11 -7.62
C GLU A 43 -10.27 8.16 -8.08
N ASN A 44 -9.24 7.68 -8.77
CA ASN A 44 -8.15 8.48 -9.32
C ASN A 44 -7.33 9.27 -8.27
N MET A 45 -7.48 8.94 -6.98
CA MET A 45 -6.66 9.49 -5.90
C MET A 45 -5.50 8.53 -5.57
N LEU A 46 -4.31 9.10 -5.40
CA LEU A 46 -3.11 8.37 -5.01
C LEU A 46 -3.04 8.25 -3.49
N TYR A 47 -3.07 7.02 -3.00
CA TYR A 47 -2.81 6.66 -1.61
C TYR A 47 -1.37 6.17 -1.52
N GLU A 48 -0.47 7.03 -1.05
CA GLU A 48 0.97 6.80 -1.03
C GLU A 48 1.51 6.88 0.39
N VAL A 49 2.39 5.94 0.75
CA VAL A 49 3.19 5.99 1.97
C VAL A 49 4.65 6.23 1.63
N GLN A 50 5.35 6.94 2.51
CA GLN A 50 6.80 7.00 2.52
C GLN A 50 7.34 6.01 3.56
N ILE A 51 8.42 5.31 3.23
CA ILE A 51 9.18 4.51 4.20
C ILE A 51 10.06 5.46 5.01
N ASP A 52 9.79 5.58 6.30
CA ASP A 52 10.49 6.53 7.16
C ASP A 52 11.70 5.90 7.83
N THR A 53 11.60 4.63 8.23
CA THR A 53 12.68 3.94 8.96
C THR A 53 12.73 2.46 8.62
N THR A 54 13.94 1.96 8.43
CA THR A 54 14.28 0.56 8.24
C THR A 54 15.28 0.09 9.30
N LYS A 55 15.27 -1.20 9.63
CA LYS A 55 16.20 -1.80 10.60
C LYS A 55 16.94 -2.95 9.95
N GLY A 56 18.23 -2.74 9.70
CA GLY A 56 19.14 -3.74 9.13
C GLY A 56 19.56 -3.40 7.70
N LYS A 57 20.39 -4.27 7.13
CA LYS A 57 20.95 -4.13 5.77
C LYS A 57 20.43 -5.18 4.79
N SER A 58 19.50 -6.04 5.24
CA SER A 58 19.00 -7.12 4.40
C SER A 58 18.12 -6.59 3.28
N SER A 59 18.19 -7.25 2.13
CA SER A 59 17.15 -7.15 1.11
C SER A 59 15.87 -7.72 1.68
N ASP A 60 14.78 -6.97 1.58
CA ASP A 60 13.47 -7.53 1.80
C ASP A 60 12.46 -6.94 0.82
N PHE A 61 11.38 -7.69 0.63
CA PHE A 61 10.23 -7.29 -0.14
C PHE A 61 9.30 -6.44 0.72
N PHE A 62 8.71 -5.39 0.14
CA PHE A 62 7.72 -4.55 0.81
C PHE A 62 6.30 -5.01 0.43
N PRO A 63 5.60 -5.80 1.27
CA PRO A 63 4.28 -6.30 0.91
C PRO A 63 3.23 -5.20 1.02
N CYS A 64 2.48 -5.05 -0.07
CA CYS A 64 1.40 -4.07 -0.16
C CYS A 64 0.35 -4.49 -1.18
N GLY A 65 -0.81 -3.85 -1.14
CA GLY A 65 -1.87 -4.11 -2.12
C GLY A 65 -3.22 -3.53 -1.71
N VAL A 66 -4.29 -4.20 -2.12
CA VAL A 66 -5.67 -3.80 -1.82
C VAL A 66 -6.57 -4.97 -1.42
N VAL A 67 -7.48 -4.71 -0.49
CA VAL A 67 -8.53 -5.63 -0.02
C VAL A 67 -9.92 -5.10 -0.32
N LYS A 68 -10.90 -5.99 -0.43
CA LYS A 68 -12.33 -5.64 -0.58
C LYS A 68 -13.03 -5.40 0.76
N SER A 69 -12.62 -6.14 1.78
CA SER A 69 -13.37 -6.20 3.03
C SER A 69 -13.06 -4.98 3.90
N PRO A 70 -14.09 -4.36 4.52
CA PRO A 70 -13.87 -3.18 5.35
C PRO A 70 -12.97 -3.46 6.55
N PRO A 71 -12.03 -2.56 6.88
CA PRO A 71 -11.08 -2.80 7.97
C PRO A 71 -11.72 -2.97 9.36
N TYR A 72 -12.91 -2.38 9.58
CA TYR A 72 -13.63 -2.45 10.85
C TYR A 72 -14.41 -3.76 11.03
N THR A 73 -14.66 -4.51 9.96
CA THR A 73 -15.23 -5.87 10.04
C THR A 73 -14.16 -6.96 9.99
N LEU A 74 -12.93 -6.59 9.63
CA LEU A 74 -11.81 -7.51 9.50
C LEU A 74 -11.03 -7.65 10.81
N LYS A 75 -10.78 -8.91 11.20
CA LYS A 75 -9.64 -9.20 12.07
C LYS A 75 -8.38 -9.06 11.21
N ILE A 76 -7.64 -7.97 11.39
CA ILE A 76 -6.38 -7.74 10.67
C ILE A 76 -5.38 -8.83 11.12
N PRO A 77 -4.88 -9.68 10.22
CA PRO A 77 -3.95 -10.75 10.54
C PRO A 77 -2.57 -10.18 10.90
N ILE A 78 -1.73 -11.05 11.45
CA ILE A 78 -0.35 -10.69 11.82
C ILE A 78 0.50 -10.42 10.56
N THR A 79 0.26 -11.16 9.48
CA THR A 79 0.86 -10.96 8.15
C THR A 79 -0.22 -11.14 7.08
N ALA A 80 -0.10 -10.44 5.95
CA ALA A 80 -1.06 -10.57 4.87
C ALA A 80 -0.99 -11.95 4.19
N LEU A 81 0.07 -12.72 4.47
CA LEU A 81 0.21 -14.13 4.08
C LEU A 81 -0.77 -15.09 4.77
N ASP A 82 -1.12 -14.81 6.01
CA ASP A 82 -1.78 -15.79 6.89
C ASP A 82 -3.32 -15.78 6.79
N GLY A 83 -3.90 -15.02 5.86
CA GLY A 83 -5.33 -15.20 5.56
C GLY A 83 -6.11 -13.93 5.34
N TRP A 84 -5.85 -13.26 4.22
CA TRP A 84 -6.90 -12.49 3.56
C TRP A 84 -7.42 -13.25 2.36
N THR A 85 -8.48 -14.03 2.58
CA THR A 85 -9.26 -14.66 1.49
C THR A 85 -9.86 -13.61 0.55
N ASP A 86 -10.03 -12.37 1.02
CA ASP A 86 -10.61 -11.23 0.29
C ASP A 86 -9.57 -10.21 -0.23
N ALA A 87 -8.28 -10.54 -0.16
CA ALA A 87 -7.26 -9.71 -0.79
C ALA A 87 -7.45 -9.73 -2.32
N VAL A 88 -7.63 -8.56 -2.91
CA VAL A 88 -7.80 -8.42 -4.37
C VAL A 88 -6.46 -8.39 -5.07
N VAL A 89 -5.49 -7.75 -4.42
CA VAL A 89 -4.12 -7.63 -4.88
C VAL A 89 -3.24 -7.76 -3.66
N PHE A 90 -2.35 -8.73 -3.69
CA PHE A 90 -1.30 -8.85 -2.70
C PHE A 90 -0.01 -9.15 -3.44
N SER A 91 0.88 -8.16 -3.41
CA SER A 91 2.13 -8.22 -4.16
C SER A 91 3.01 -9.41 -3.73
N TYR A 92 2.83 -9.95 -2.52
CA TYR A 92 3.52 -11.16 -2.08
C TYR A 92 2.89 -12.48 -2.59
N THR A 93 1.56 -12.60 -2.72
CA THR A 93 0.96 -13.83 -3.31
C THR A 93 1.01 -13.82 -4.84
N VAL A 94 0.98 -12.66 -5.50
CA VAL A 94 1.36 -12.55 -6.92
C VAL A 94 2.77 -13.13 -7.13
N PHE A 95 3.66 -12.87 -6.17
CA PHE A 95 5.03 -13.41 -6.12
C PHE A 95 5.09 -14.92 -5.81
N GLN A 96 4.26 -15.47 -4.91
CA GLN A 96 4.27 -16.92 -4.61
C GLN A 96 3.49 -17.79 -5.60
N LEU A 97 2.42 -17.28 -6.22
CA LEU A 97 1.61 -18.02 -7.18
C LEU A 97 2.16 -17.99 -8.60
N GLY A 98 3.29 -17.31 -8.84
CA GLY A 98 3.96 -17.28 -10.13
C GLY A 98 3.04 -16.86 -11.27
N SER A 99 2.13 -15.90 -11.04
CA SER A 99 1.23 -15.47 -12.12
C SER A 99 2.11 -14.92 -13.26
N GLU A 100 1.98 -15.48 -14.46
CA GLU A 100 2.86 -15.27 -15.63
C GLU A 100 2.98 -13.81 -16.11
N LYS A 101 2.39 -12.85 -15.39
CA LYS A 101 2.25 -11.43 -15.75
C LYS A 101 2.85 -10.47 -14.71
N ASP A 102 3.83 -10.90 -13.92
CA ASP A 102 4.47 -10.02 -12.93
C ASP A 102 5.25 -8.86 -13.57
N HIS A 103 5.63 -8.89 -14.87
CA HIS A 103 6.25 -7.75 -15.57
C HIS A 103 7.39 -7.01 -14.80
N GLY A 104 8.12 -7.69 -13.90
CA GLY A 104 9.20 -7.11 -13.08
C GLY A 104 8.72 -6.27 -11.88
N ILE A 105 7.46 -6.41 -11.48
CA ILE A 105 6.83 -5.76 -10.33
C ILE A 105 7.49 -6.18 -9.02
N ALA A 106 7.75 -7.49 -8.86
CA ALA A 106 8.34 -8.01 -7.64
C ALA A 106 9.73 -7.41 -7.39
N ASP A 107 10.54 -7.30 -8.45
CA ASP A 107 11.88 -6.71 -8.37
C ASP A 107 11.84 -5.23 -7.97
N ARG A 108 10.82 -4.50 -8.44
CA ARG A 108 10.62 -3.08 -8.10
C ARG A 108 10.20 -2.86 -6.65
N LEU A 109 9.62 -3.86 -5.98
CA LEU A 109 9.21 -3.80 -4.56
C LEU A 109 10.23 -4.46 -3.62
N ARG A 110 11.37 -4.90 -4.14
CA ARG A 110 12.50 -5.38 -3.35
C ARG A 110 13.46 -4.23 -3.04
N ASN A 111 14.11 -4.31 -1.88
CA ASN A 111 15.19 -3.40 -1.51
C ASN A 111 14.78 -1.92 -1.45
N LEU A 112 13.53 -1.64 -1.08
CA LEU A 112 13.07 -0.27 -0.90
C LEU A 112 13.79 0.35 0.30
N LYS A 113 14.16 1.63 0.18
CA LYS A 113 14.96 2.32 1.18
C LYS A 113 14.12 3.37 1.90
N GLU A 114 14.67 3.89 2.98
CA GLU A 114 14.13 5.10 3.62
C GLU A 114 14.01 6.23 2.59
N GLY A 115 12.89 6.95 2.63
CA GLY A 115 12.50 7.96 1.66
C GLY A 115 11.78 7.42 0.42
N THR A 116 11.84 6.12 0.12
CA THR A 116 11.06 5.54 -0.98
C THR A 116 9.58 5.69 -0.72
N ARG A 117 8.83 6.10 -1.75
CA ARG A 117 7.38 6.23 -1.70
C ARG A 117 6.71 5.12 -2.50
N VAL A 118 5.67 4.52 -1.93
CA VAL A 118 4.91 3.43 -2.55
C VAL A 118 3.43 3.72 -2.40
N GLY A 119 2.67 3.61 -3.49
CA GLY A 119 1.25 3.94 -3.44
C GLY A 119 0.42 3.33 -4.54
N PHE A 120 -0.89 3.41 -4.38
CA PHE A 120 -1.85 2.86 -5.32
C PHE A 120 -2.90 3.89 -5.73
N VAL A 121 -3.38 3.73 -6.96
CA VAL A 121 -4.55 4.44 -7.50
C VAL A 121 -5.53 3.41 -8.00
N ARG A 122 -6.81 3.57 -7.62
CA ARG A 122 -7.92 2.89 -8.29
C ARG A 122 -8.51 3.82 -9.33
N ASP A 123 -8.48 3.45 -10.61
CA ASP A 123 -9.11 4.26 -11.65
C ASP A 123 -10.62 4.00 -11.79
N ALA A 124 -11.27 4.79 -12.65
CA ALA A 124 -12.69 4.68 -12.98
C ALA A 124 -13.10 3.29 -13.52
N GLY A 125 -12.19 2.63 -14.23
CA GLY A 125 -12.39 1.29 -14.78
C GLY A 125 -12.18 0.16 -13.77
N GLY A 126 -11.90 0.49 -12.49
CA GLY A 126 -11.60 -0.51 -11.47
C GLY A 126 -10.22 -1.16 -11.64
N CYS A 127 -9.29 -0.50 -12.33
CA CYS A 127 -7.91 -0.93 -12.38
C CYS A 127 -7.10 -0.34 -11.23
N ILE A 128 -6.24 -1.16 -10.63
CA ILE A 128 -5.29 -0.74 -9.60
C ILE A 128 -3.94 -0.49 -10.26
N HIS A 129 -3.40 0.71 -10.06
CA HIS A 129 -2.11 1.13 -10.59
C HIS A 129 -1.13 1.32 -9.44
N LEU A 130 0.05 0.70 -9.52
CA LEU A 130 1.14 0.96 -8.57
C LEU A 130 1.91 2.22 -8.95
N TYR A 131 2.30 2.99 -7.94
CA TYR A 131 3.25 4.08 -8.01
C TYR A 131 4.43 3.81 -7.08
N ILE A 132 5.65 4.09 -7.57
CA ILE A 132 6.87 4.15 -6.77
C ILE A 132 7.53 5.49 -7.05
N ASP A 133 7.86 6.24 -6.00
CA ASP A 133 8.44 7.59 -6.05
C ASP A 133 7.66 8.56 -6.96
N GLY A 134 6.33 8.43 -6.98
CA GLY A 134 5.43 9.19 -7.85
C GLY A 134 5.38 8.74 -9.32
N GLY A 135 6.18 7.75 -9.72
CA GLY A 135 6.18 7.15 -11.05
C GLY A 135 5.23 5.96 -11.16
N LYS A 136 4.33 5.97 -12.13
CA LYS A 136 3.42 4.84 -12.40
C LYS A 136 4.19 3.63 -12.92
N GLN A 137 4.06 2.49 -12.24
CA GLN A 137 4.77 1.25 -12.59
C GLN A 137 3.95 0.33 -13.52
N GLY A 138 2.62 0.40 -13.48
CA GLY A 138 1.75 -0.42 -14.31
C GLY A 138 0.38 -0.70 -13.69
N ILE A 139 -0.41 -1.54 -14.36
CA ILE A 139 -1.69 -2.05 -13.84
C ILE A 139 -1.44 -3.36 -13.11
N TYR A 140 -1.75 -3.40 -11.82
CA TYR A 140 -1.57 -4.55 -10.93
C TYR A 140 -2.80 -5.43 -10.83
N ALA A 141 -3.99 -4.83 -10.97
CA ALA A 141 -5.23 -5.59 -11.06
C ALA A 141 -6.30 -4.85 -11.82
N ARG A 142 -7.31 -5.59 -12.24
CA ARG A 142 -8.50 -5.12 -12.94
C ARG A 142 -9.74 -5.62 -12.23
N ASN A 143 -10.89 -5.02 -12.53
CA ASN A 143 -12.18 -5.39 -11.97
C ASN A 143 -12.23 -5.31 -10.43
N VAL A 144 -11.49 -4.35 -9.84
CA VAL A 144 -11.51 -4.09 -8.40
C VAL A 144 -12.72 -3.21 -8.06
N PRO A 145 -13.58 -3.60 -7.10
CA PRO A 145 -14.77 -2.84 -6.73
C PRO A 145 -14.41 -1.50 -6.07
N LYS A 146 -15.39 -0.60 -5.95
CA LYS A 146 -15.20 0.74 -5.37
C LYS A 146 -14.90 0.69 -3.88
N ASP A 147 -15.49 -0.26 -3.17
CA ASP A 147 -15.25 -0.50 -1.75
C ASP A 147 -13.99 -1.36 -1.60
N CYS A 148 -12.83 -0.73 -1.82
CA CYS A 148 -11.55 -1.37 -1.57
C CYS A 148 -10.62 -0.47 -0.76
N TYR A 149 -9.71 -1.08 -0.02
CA TYR A 149 -8.83 -0.41 0.94
C TYR A 149 -7.39 -0.76 0.62
N VAL A 150 -6.52 0.24 0.58
CA VAL A 150 -5.07 0.00 0.41
C VAL A 150 -4.49 -0.52 1.71
N PHE A 151 -3.49 -1.39 1.63
CA PHE A 151 -2.73 -1.83 2.78
C PHE A 151 -1.23 -1.86 2.51
N PHE A 152 -0.48 -1.75 3.60
CA PHE A 152 0.96 -1.85 3.64
C PHE A 152 1.37 -2.72 4.83
N GLU A 153 2.30 -3.63 4.60
CA GLU A 153 2.86 -4.51 5.62
C GLU A 153 4.31 -4.12 5.93
N LEU A 154 4.57 -3.89 7.21
CA LEU A 154 5.90 -3.62 7.74
C LEU A 154 6.58 -4.96 8.03
N LEU A 155 7.07 -5.62 6.97
CA LEU A 155 7.75 -6.92 7.03
C LEU A 155 9.24 -6.76 7.38
N HIS A 156 9.73 -7.63 8.27
CA HIS A 156 11.10 -7.66 8.84
C HIS A 156 11.76 -6.29 9.02
N ILE A 157 12.49 -5.80 8.01
CA ILE A 157 13.31 -4.59 8.07
C ILE A 157 12.47 -3.32 8.14
N TYR A 158 11.29 -3.26 7.55
CA TYR A 158 10.48 -2.04 7.50
C TYR A 158 9.90 -1.74 8.89
N GLN A 159 10.21 -0.58 9.47
CA GLN A 159 9.83 -0.22 10.84
C GLN A 159 8.80 0.89 10.91
N GLN A 160 8.85 1.87 10.02
CA GLN A 160 7.96 3.01 10.09
C GLN A 160 7.60 3.49 8.69
N VAL A 161 6.32 3.86 8.51
CA VAL A 161 5.81 4.48 7.29
C VAL A 161 4.86 5.64 7.61
N THR A 162 4.80 6.62 6.72
CA THR A 162 3.91 7.77 6.84
C THR A 162 3.05 7.92 5.59
N ALA A 163 1.73 8.00 5.79
CA ALA A 163 0.75 8.34 4.77
C ALA A 163 0.94 9.79 4.30
N LEU A 164 1.21 9.95 3.01
CA LEU A 164 1.35 11.25 2.36
C LEU A 164 -0.03 11.82 1.99
N PRO A 165 -0.17 13.15 1.86
CA PRO A 165 -1.40 13.75 1.36
C PRO A 165 -1.81 13.16 0.01
N MET A 166 -3.09 12.86 -0.15
CA MET A 166 -3.63 12.33 -1.39
C MET A 166 -3.50 13.38 -2.50
N THR A 167 -3.03 12.91 -3.65
CA THR A 167 -2.94 13.72 -4.87
C THR A 167 -3.76 13.08 -5.96
N VAL A 168 -4.29 13.89 -6.88
CA VAL A 168 -4.92 13.36 -8.09
C VAL A 168 -3.83 12.71 -8.93
N ALA A 169 -4.04 11.44 -9.29
CA ALA A 169 -3.15 10.73 -10.19
C ALA A 169 -3.07 11.51 -11.51
N LYS A 170 -1.88 12.01 -11.85
CA LYS A 170 -1.68 12.69 -13.14
C LYS A 170 -2.03 11.69 -14.23
N LYS A 171 -3.03 12.01 -15.06
CA LYS A 171 -3.25 11.26 -16.30
C LYS A 171 -1.92 11.27 -17.05
N ALA A 172 -1.38 10.09 -17.36
CA ALA A 172 -0.29 10.00 -18.30
C ALA A 172 -0.78 10.69 -19.57
N LEU A 173 -0.24 11.86 -19.89
CA LEU A 173 -0.47 12.52 -21.15
C LEU A 173 0.00 11.53 -22.21
N ARG A 174 -0.94 10.84 -22.86
CA ARG A 174 -0.68 10.18 -24.13
C ARG A 174 -0.27 11.30 -25.06
N LYS A 175 1.04 11.49 -25.25
CA LYS A 175 1.56 12.19 -26.40
C LYS A 175 1.17 11.33 -27.60
N TRP A 176 0.26 11.86 -28.41
CA TRP A 176 -0.03 11.35 -29.73
C TRP A 176 1.13 11.71 -30.64
#